data_AF-A0A438BRJ0-F1
#
_entry.id   AF-A0A438BRJ0-F1
#
_cell.length_a   1.000
_cell.length_b   1.000
_cell.length_c   1.000
_cell.angle_alpha   90.00
_cell.angle_beta   90.00
_cell.angle_gamma   90.00
#
_symmetry.space_group_name_H-M   'P 1'
#
loop_
_entity.id
_entity.type
_entity.pdbx_description
1 polymer ?
#
loop_
_entity_poly.entity_id
_entity_poly.type
_entity_poly.pdbx_seq_one_letter_code
_entity_poly.pdbx_strand_id
1 'polypeptide(L)' 'MTEKQHALDVTKALTDASSPYFLHSSNQPNHSLVDTPLNGDNHTAWWRAISRTLNAKSKLGFVTDSLSKPKNDIAIAL' A
#
# COMPACT_ATOMS: atom_id res chain seq x y z
N MET A 1 -17.56 11.18 21.81
CA MET A 1 -17.20 9.74 21.96
C MET A 1 -16.58 9.15 20.69
N THR A 2 -16.72 9.79 19.52
CA THR A 2 -16.28 9.32 18.20
C THR A 2 -14.81 9.60 17.88
N GLU A 3 -14.25 10.70 18.40
CA GLU A 3 -12.89 11.16 18.09
C GLU A 3 -11.79 10.24 18.63
N LYS A 4 -11.93 9.77 19.88
CA LYS A 4 -10.99 8.80 20.47
C LYS A 4 -11.00 7.45 19.73
N GLN A 5 -12.16 7.02 19.23
CA GLN A 5 -12.28 5.77 18.50
C GLN A 5 -11.59 5.84 17.13
N HIS A 6 -11.75 6.96 16.41
CA HIS A 6 -11.07 7.21 15.14
C HIS A 6 -9.54 7.25 15.31
N ALA A 7 -9.05 7.91 16.37
CA ALA A 7 -7.62 7.98 16.66
C ALA A 7 -7.01 6.60 16.98
N LEU A 8 -7.73 5.74 17.71
CA LEU A 8 -7.29 4.37 18.01
C LEU A 8 -7.23 3.51 16.74
N ASP A 9 -8.17 3.67 15.82
CA ASP A 9 -8.22 2.92 14.56
C ASP A 9 -7.08 3.31 13.61
N VAL A 10 -6.78 4.61 13.51
CA VAL A 10 -5.61 5.11 12.75
C VAL A 10 -4.30 4.57 13.34
N THR A 11 -4.14 4.65 14.66
CA THR A 11 -2.93 4.18 15.35
C THR A 11 -2.71 2.68 15.11
N LYS A 12 -3.79 1.89 15.16
CA LYS A 12 -3.76 0.46 14.83
C LYS A 12 -3.36 0.23 13.37
N ALA A 13 -3.95 0.95 12.43
CA ALA A 13 -3.63 0.83 11.00
C ALA A 13 -2.17 1.18 10.67
N LEU A 14 -1.52 2.03 11.46
CA LEU A 14 -0.12 2.42 11.25
C LEU A 14 0.89 1.48 11.92
N THR A 15 0.46 0.63 12.86
CA THR A 15 1.34 -0.24 13.67
C THR A 15 1.18 -1.73 13.36
N ASP A 16 0.04 -2.13 12.79
CA ASP A 16 -0.24 -3.51 12.38
C ASP A 16 0.47 -3.83 11.05
N ALA A 17 1.44 -4.75 11.07
CA ALA A 17 2.19 -5.14 9.87
C ALA A 17 1.31 -5.73 8.75
N SER A 18 0.12 -6.24 9.07
CA SER A 18 -0.84 -6.73 8.08
C SER A 18 -1.63 -5.59 7.41
N SER A 19 -1.63 -4.40 8.01
CA SER A 19 -2.31 -3.23 7.47
C SER A 19 -1.66 -2.74 6.18
N PRO A 20 -2.47 -2.37 5.18
CA PRO A 20 -1.93 -1.74 3.97
C PRO A 20 -1.23 -0.40 4.26
N TYR A 21 -1.57 0.28 5.36
CA TYR A 21 -1.01 1.57 5.73
C TYR A 21 0.27 1.49 6.56
N PHE A 22 0.71 0.29 6.96
CA PHE A 22 1.94 0.10 7.71
C PHE A 22 3.18 0.43 6.88
N LEU A 23 4.10 1.23 7.45
CA LEU A 23 5.36 1.58 6.81
C LEU A 23 6.46 0.60 7.23
N HIS A 24 6.76 -0.36 6.35
CA HIS A 24 7.79 -1.36 6.60
C HIS A 24 9.21 -0.75 6.51
N SER A 25 10.13 -1.13 7.41
CA SER A 25 11.51 -0.61 7.46
C SER A 25 12.34 -0.88 6.20
N SER A 26 11.95 -1.89 5.40
CA SER A 26 12.55 -2.19 4.09
C SER A 26 12.03 -1.31 2.94
N ASN A 27 11.11 -0.38 3.18
CA ASN A 27 10.67 0.59 2.18
C ASN A 27 11.73 1.68 2.03
N GLN A 28 12.68 1.47 1.11
CA GLN A 28 13.74 2.43 0.82
C GLN A 28 13.61 2.95 -0.61
N PRO A 29 13.81 4.27 -0.86
CA PRO A 29 13.58 4.88 -2.17
C PRO A 29 14.52 4.37 -3.28
N ASN A 30 15.65 3.80 -2.91
CA ASN A 30 16.66 3.23 -3.79
C ASN A 30 16.54 1.70 -3.96
N HIS A 31 15.54 1.06 -3.37
CA HIS A 31 15.37 -0.39 -3.42
C HIS A 31 14.36 -0.79 -4.50
N SER A 32 14.81 -1.59 -5.48
CA SER A 32 13.91 -2.14 -6.49
C SER A 32 12.93 -3.15 -5.87
N LEU A 33 11.66 -3.15 -6.30
CA LEU A 33 10.69 -4.16 -5.85
C LEU A 33 10.96 -5.55 -6.43
N VAL A 34 11.56 -5.59 -7.62
CA VAL A 34 11.89 -6.81 -8.36
C VAL A 34 13.21 -6.61 -9.09
N ASP A 35 14.00 -7.68 -9.20
CA ASP A 35 15.31 -7.64 -9.85
C ASP A 35 15.22 -7.49 -11.37
N THR A 36 14.12 -7.95 -11.95
CA THR A 36 13.87 -7.92 -13.40
C THR A 36 12.90 -6.79 -13.73
N PRO A 37 13.34 -5.70 -14.38
CA PRO A 37 12.47 -4.62 -14.79
C PRO A 37 11.50 -5.05 -15.89
N LEU A 38 10.37 -4.35 -16.01
CA LEU A 38 9.38 -4.59 -17.06
C LEU A 38 10.00 -4.29 -18.43
N ASN A 39 9.77 -5.19 -19.38
CA ASN A 39 10.09 -5.00 -20.79
C ASN A 39 8.89 -5.47 -21.65
N GLY A 40 9.02 -5.43 -22.97
CA GLY A 40 7.92 -5.78 -23.89
C GLY A 40 7.44 -7.23 -23.79
N ASP A 41 8.33 -8.16 -23.41
CA ASP A 41 8.06 -9.59 -23.52
C ASP A 41 7.83 -10.27 -22.16
N ASN A 42 8.19 -9.62 -21.05
CA ASN A 42 8.23 -10.25 -19.73
C ASN A 42 7.04 -9.92 -18.82
N HIS A 43 5.99 -9.25 -19.33
CA HIS A 43 4.88 -8.74 -18.52
C HIS A 43 4.33 -9.76 -17.52
N THR A 44 4.06 -11.00 -17.95
CA THR A 44 3.50 -12.04 -17.06
C THR A 44 4.44 -12.41 -15.92
N ALA A 45 5.74 -12.54 -16.20
CA ALA A 45 6.74 -12.85 -15.17
C ALA A 45 6.95 -11.66 -14.23
N TRP A 46 7.04 -10.46 -14.79
CA TRP A 46 7.16 -9.21 -14.06
C TRP A 46 5.98 -8.98 -13.12
N TRP A 47 4.74 -9.12 -13.61
CA TRP A 47 3.52 -8.94 -12.82
C TRP A 47 3.44 -9.94 -11.68
N ARG A 48 3.79 -11.21 -11.91
CA ARG A 48 3.85 -12.23 -10.85
C ARG A 48 4.86 -11.87 -9.78
N ALA A 49 6.03 -11.37 -10.16
CA ALA A 49 7.07 -10.95 -9.22
C ALA A 49 6.63 -9.73 -8.40
N ILE A 50 6.12 -8.68 -9.06
CA ILE A 50 5.60 -7.46 -8.42
C ILE A 50 4.44 -7.80 -7.47
N SER A 51 3.48 -8.59 -7.92
CA SER A 51 2.32 -8.97 -7.11
C SER A 51 2.74 -9.69 -5.85
N ARG A 52 3.72 -10.60 -5.93
CA ARG A 52 4.23 -11.34 -4.78
C ARG A 52 4.95 -10.42 -3.78
N THR A 53 5.82 -9.54 -4.26
CA THR A 53 6.53 -8.57 -3.41
C THR A 53 5.56 -7.62 -2.72
N LEU A 54 4.55 -7.12 -3.43
CA LEU A 54 3.54 -6.22 -2.86
C LEU A 54 2.63 -6.94 -1.87
N ASN A 55 2.20 -8.17 -2.18
CA ASN A 55 1.37 -8.96 -1.28
C ASN A 55 2.09 -9.26 0.04
N ALA A 56 3.38 -9.60 -0.02
CA ALA A 56 4.21 -9.82 1.18
C ALA A 56 4.32 -8.59 2.09
N LYS A 57 4.02 -7.39 1.57
CA LYS A 57 4.11 -6.10 2.29
C LYS A 57 2.72 -5.49 2.56
N SER A 58 1.65 -6.25 2.29
CA SER A 58 0.25 -5.79 2.32
C SER A 58 -0.03 -4.58 1.42
N LYS A 59 0.71 -4.42 0.30
CA LYS A 59 0.59 -3.27 -0.61
C LYS A 59 -0.10 -3.57 -1.94
N LEU A 60 -0.49 -4.82 -2.20
CA LEU A 60 -1.07 -5.21 -3.49
C LEU A 60 -2.36 -4.41 -3.81
N GLY A 61 -3.17 -4.15 -2.79
CA GLY A 61 -4.45 -3.47 -2.96
C GLY A 61 -4.37 -2.02 -3.44
N PHE A 62 -3.19 -1.38 -3.37
CA PHE A 62 -2.97 -0.05 -3.97
C PHE A 62 -2.86 -0.10 -5.50
N VAL A 63 -2.49 -1.25 -6.06
CA VAL A 63 -2.25 -1.40 -7.50
C VAL A 63 -3.41 -2.09 -8.19
N THR A 64 -4.16 -2.92 -7.46
CA THR A 64 -5.34 -3.64 -7.98
C THR A 64 -6.67 -2.91 -7.71
N ASP A 65 -6.62 -1.65 -7.25
CA ASP A 65 -7.79 -0.85 -6.86
C ASP A 65 -8.71 -1.53 -5.84
N SER A 66 -8.21 -2.50 -5.06
CA SER A 66 -9.00 -3.16 -4.02
C SER A 66 -9.14 -2.30 -2.77
N LEU A 67 -8.29 -1.28 -2.62
CA LEU A 67 -8.41 -0.26 -1.59
C LEU A 67 -9.20 0.92 -2.13
N SER A 68 -10.29 1.28 -1.44
CA SER A 68 -11.06 2.46 -1.79
C SER A 68 -10.18 3.70 -1.66
N LYS A 69 -10.10 4.48 -2.73
CA LYS A 69 -9.49 5.82 -2.67
C LYS A 69 -10.26 6.64 -1.61
N PRO A 70 -9.56 7.42 -0.76
CA PRO A 70 -10.25 8.35 0.11
C PRO A 70 -11.09 9.30 -0.73
N LYS A 71 -12.34 9.55 -0.30
CA LYS A 71 -13.14 10.61 -0.89
C LYS A 71 -12.44 11.94 -0.59
N ASN A 72 -12.37 12.81 -1.58
CA ASN A 72 -11.85 14.16 -1.39
C ASN A 72 -12.84 14.95 -0.52
N ASP A 73 -12.80 14.77 0.80
CA ASP A 73 -13.51 15.64 1.75
C ASP A 73 -12.71 16.94 2.01
N ILE A 74 -12.07 17.49 0.96
CA ILE A 74 -11.40 18.80 1.00
C ILE A 74 -12.41 19.94 0.68
N ALA A 75 -13.71 19.63 0.57
CA ALA A 75 -14.77 20.61 0.34
C ALA A 75 -15.44 21.13 1.63
N ILE A 76 -14.92 20.80 2.82
CA ILE A 76 -15.44 21.31 4.10
C ILE A 76 -14.31 21.98 4.90
N ALA A 77 -13.58 22.92 4.29
CA ALA A 77 -12.68 23.84 4.99
C ALA A 77 -12.21 25.03 4.11
N LEU A 78 -13.09 25.59 3.28
CA LEU A 78 -12.92 26.93 2.68
C LEU A 78 -14.17 27.76 2.91
#